data_AF-A0A8M1KK74-F1
#
_entry.id   AF-A0A8M1KK74-F1
#
_cell.length_a   1.000
_cell.length_b   1.000
_cell.length_c   1.000
_cell.angle_alpha   90.00
_cell.angle_beta   90.00
_cell.angle_gamma   90.00
#
_symmetry.space_group_name_H-M   'P 1'
#
loop_
_entity.id
_entity.type
_entity.pdbx_description
1 polymer ?
#
loop_
_entity_poly.entity_id
_entity_poly.type
_entity_poly.pdbx_seq_one_letter_code
_entity_poly.pdbx_strand_id
1 'polypeptide(L)'
;MRKVPATNENDPDTWLVCNFSVEHDNALPTNKCIRAKINVAIICQTLVSPPEGDKEISRDNILCKITYVANVNPGGWAPASVLRAVAKREYPKFLKRFTSYVQEKTSGKPILF
;
A
#
# COMPACT_ATOMS: atom_id res chain seq x y z
N MET A 1 -2.74 7.11 -7.67
CA MET A 1 -1.33 6.80 -7.38
C MET A 1 -0.53 8.06 -7.67
N ARG A 2 0.35 8.48 -6.77
CA ARG A 2 1.16 9.70 -6.93
C ARG A 2 2.64 9.35 -6.81
N LYS A 3 3.45 9.77 -7.77
CA LYS A 3 4.91 9.77 -7.64
C LYS A 3 5.30 10.93 -6.74
N VAL A 4 6.09 10.64 -5.71
CA VAL A 4 6.73 11.66 -4.88
C VAL A 4 8.08 11.95 -5.53
N PRO A 5 8.36 13.20 -5.92
CA PRO A 5 9.66 13.54 -6.51
C PRO A 5 10.78 13.19 -5.53
N ALA A 6 11.84 12.57 -6.06
CA ALA A 6 13.08 12.37 -5.31
C ALA A 6 13.66 13.74 -4.94
N THR A 7 14.20 13.87 -3.73
CA THR A 7 14.86 15.11 -3.27
C THR A 7 16.26 15.25 -3.84
N ASN A 8 16.93 14.12 -4.13
CA ASN A 8 18.22 14.02 -4.81
C ASN A 8 18.19 12.89 -5.87
N GLU A 9 19.11 12.91 -6.84
CA GLU A 9 19.23 11.86 -7.87
C GLU A 9 19.52 10.45 -7.30
N ASN A 10 20.10 10.39 -6.10
CA ASN A 10 20.40 9.12 -5.42
C ASN A 10 19.23 8.58 -4.60
N ASP A 11 18.13 9.34 -4.43
CA ASP A 11 17.00 8.87 -3.64
C ASP A 11 16.13 7.92 -4.47
N PRO A 12 15.63 6.83 -3.87
CA PRO A 12 14.80 5.88 -4.59
C PRO A 12 13.46 6.50 -4.98
N ASP A 13 13.01 6.17 -6.18
CA ASP A 13 11.69 6.54 -6.66
C ASP A 13 10.61 6.08 -5.68
N THR A 14 9.80 7.05 -5.23
CA THR A 14 8.77 6.82 -4.21
C THR A 14 7.38 6.99 -4.81
N TRP A 15 6.55 5.95 -4.67
CA TRP A 15 5.16 5.93 -5.10
C TRP A 15 4.22 5.79 -3.91
N LEU A 16 3.14 6.58 -3.92
CA LEU A 16 2.16 6.63 -2.84
C LEU A 16 0.75 6.38 -3.37
N VAL A 17 -0.01 5.55 -2.65
CA VAL A 17 -1.48 5.56 -2.69
C VAL A 17 -1.98 5.90 -1.29
N CYS A 18 -2.82 6.93 -1.20
CA CYS A 18 -3.43 7.39 0.05
C CYS A 18 -4.95 7.26 -0.06
N ASN A 19 -5.53 6.58 0.91
CA ASN A 19 -6.96 6.41 1.06
C ASN A 19 -7.36 7.05 2.39
N PHE A 20 -8.03 8.21 2.30
CA PHE A 20 -8.53 8.93 3.46
C PHE A 20 -10.03 9.18 3.31
N SER A 21 -10.74 9.23 4.43
CA SER A 21 -12.17 9.50 4.42
C SER A 21 -12.46 10.92 3.98
N VAL A 22 -13.46 11.05 3.11
CA VAL A 22 -14.04 12.32 2.66
C VAL A 22 -15.56 12.24 2.80
N GLU A 23 -16.21 13.40 2.87
CA GLU A 23 -17.65 13.50 2.73
C GLU A 23 -18.01 13.62 1.25
N HIS A 24 -19.17 13.10 0.88
CA HIS A 24 -19.69 13.16 -0.49
C HIS A 24 -21.22 13.07 -0.46
N ASP A 25 -21.91 13.96 -1.17
CA ASP A 25 -23.37 14.09 -1.09
C ASP A 25 -24.11 12.80 -1.51
N ASN A 26 -23.59 12.10 -2.52
CA ASN A 26 -24.12 10.80 -2.95
C ASN A 26 -23.91 9.64 -1.94
N ALA A 27 -23.12 9.85 -0.88
CA ALA A 27 -22.85 8.82 0.12
C ALA A 27 -23.83 8.91 1.30
N LEU A 28 -25.10 8.56 1.03
CA LEU A 28 -26.19 8.69 2.00
C LEU A 28 -25.94 7.91 3.30
N PRO A 29 -26.35 8.47 4.47
CA PRO A 29 -26.32 7.75 5.74
C PRO A 29 -27.14 6.46 5.66
N THR A 30 -26.63 5.40 6.29
CA THR A 30 -27.33 4.11 6.42
C THR A 30 -27.56 3.79 7.88
N ASN A 31 -28.71 3.18 8.19
CA ASN A 31 -29.00 2.66 9.53
C ASN A 31 -28.41 1.27 9.78
N LYS A 32 -27.82 0.63 8.75
CA LYS A 32 -27.26 -0.73 8.86
C LYS A 32 -25.78 -0.76 9.25
N CYS A 33 -25.05 0.33 9.00
CA CYS A 33 -23.62 0.39 9.22
C CYS A 33 -23.22 1.69 9.92
N ILE A 34 -22.25 1.60 10.83
CA ILE A 34 -21.56 2.76 11.39
C ILE A 34 -20.45 3.16 10.42
N ARG A 35 -20.35 4.46 10.09
CA ARG A 35 -19.33 4.99 9.18
C ARG A 35 -17.97 5.06 9.89
N ALA A 36 -17.07 4.15 9.54
CA ALA A 36 -15.66 4.27 9.92
C ALA A 36 -14.98 5.45 9.20
N LYS A 37 -13.94 5.99 9.84
CA LYS A 37 -13.03 6.99 9.23
C LYS A 37 -11.64 6.40 9.12
N ILE A 38 -10.98 6.62 7.98
CA ILE A 38 -9.66 6.07 7.69
C ILE A 38 -8.69 7.13 7.21
N ASN A 39 -7.41 6.88 7.48
CA ASN A 39 -6.28 7.50 6.81
C ASN A 39 -5.21 6.41 6.63
N VAL A 40 -5.16 5.84 5.44
CA VAL A 40 -4.33 4.68 5.09
C VAL A 40 -3.41 5.08 3.95
N ALA A 41 -2.16 4.67 4.02
CA ALA A 41 -1.21 4.86 2.94
C ALA A 41 -0.38 3.60 2.70
N ILE A 42 -0.13 3.32 1.42
CA ILE A 42 0.93 2.42 0.99
C ILE A 42 1.98 3.24 0.26
N ILE A 43 3.19 3.22 0.80
CA ILE A 43 4.35 3.97 0.33
C ILE A 43 5.36 2.93 -0.16
N CYS A 44 5.74 3.01 -1.43
CA CYS A 44 6.64 2.06 -2.07
C CYS A 44 7.88 2.81 -2.55
N GLN A 45 9.06 2.32 -2.16
CA GLN A 45 10.34 2.79 -2.67
C GLN A 45 10.98 1.68 -3.51
N THR A 46 11.34 1.99 -4.75
CA THR A 46 11.99 1.03 -5.64
C THR A 46 13.50 1.12 -5.48
N LEU A 47 14.13 0.04 -5.05
CA LEU A 47 15.58 -0.13 -4.99
C LEU A 47 16.01 -1.00 -6.16
N VAL A 48 16.98 -0.53 -6.92
CA VAL A 48 17.54 -1.25 -8.07
C VAL A 48 19.00 -1.54 -7.79
N SER A 49 19.41 -2.79 -7.95
CA SER A 49 20.82 -3.21 -7.94
C SER A 49 21.28 -3.34 -9.39
N PRO A 50 22.03 -2.36 -9.93
CA PRO A 50 22.41 -2.37 -11.34
C PRO A 50 23.17 -3.66 -11.69
N PRO A 51 22.85 -4.31 -12.82
CA PRO A 51 23.60 -5.48 -13.27
C PRO A 51 25.02 -5.09 -13.72
N GLU A 52 25.94 -6.06 -13.76
CA GLU A 52 27.29 -5.83 -14.29
C GLU A 52 27.28 -5.56 -15.80
N GLY A 53 27.96 -4.48 -16.22
CA GLY A 53 28.06 -4.06 -17.62
C GLY A 53 26.76 -3.44 -18.17
N ASP A 54 26.62 -3.45 -19.50
CA ASP A 54 25.45 -2.86 -20.21
C ASP A 54 24.24 -3.82 -20.30
N LYS A 55 24.00 -4.62 -19.26
CA LYS A 55 22.86 -5.55 -19.23
C LYS A 55 21.57 -4.80 -18.85
N GLU A 56 20.45 -5.23 -19.41
CA GLU A 56 19.14 -4.72 -18.99
C GLU A 56 18.81 -5.14 -17.54
N ILE A 57 18.11 -4.27 -16.81
CA ILE A 57 17.66 -4.54 -15.44
C ILE A 57 16.59 -5.64 -15.46
N SER A 58 16.83 -6.72 -14.72
CA SER A 58 15.86 -7.81 -14.55
C SER A 58 15.02 -7.64 -13.27
N ARG A 59 13.95 -8.44 -13.13
CA ARG A 59 13.13 -8.46 -11.90
C ARG A 59 13.87 -9.01 -10.67
N ASP A 60 14.96 -9.74 -10.87
CA ASP A 60 15.81 -10.23 -9.77
C ASP A 60 16.72 -9.11 -9.22
N ASN A 61 16.87 -8.02 -9.98
CA ASN A 61 17.67 -6.85 -9.62
C ASN A 61 16.84 -5.75 -8.93
N ILE A 62 15.53 -5.94 -8.71
CA ILE A 62 14.65 -4.91 -8.15
C ILE A 62 14.03 -5.37 -6.83
N LEU A 63 13.94 -4.45 -5.87
CA LEU A 63 13.28 -4.64 -4.60
C LEU A 63 12.33 -3.47 -4.32
N CYS A 64 11.07 -3.78 -4.04
CA CYS A 64 10.11 -2.77 -3.58
C CYS A 64 10.04 -2.78 -2.06
N LYS A 65 10.54 -1.71 -1.43
CA LYS A 65 10.40 -1.49 0.02
C LYS A 65 9.05 -0.84 0.29
N ILE A 66 8.16 -1.58 0.95
CA ILE A 66 6.80 -1.15 1.25
C ILE A 66 6.70 -0.67 2.70
N THR A 67 6.16 0.53 2.89
CA THR A 67 5.68 1.04 4.17
C THR A 67 4.16 1.17 4.10
N TYR A 68 3.46 0.36 4.90
CA TYR A 68 2.00 0.39 4.99
C TYR A 68 1.58 0.96 6.34
N VAL A 69 0.78 2.02 6.30
CA VAL A 69 0.24 2.69 7.49
C VAL A 69 -1.28 2.71 7.41
N ALA A 70 -1.94 2.42 8.53
CA ALA A 70 -3.40 2.39 8.60
C ALA A 70 -3.91 2.96 9.91
N ASN A 71 -4.43 4.19 9.85
CA ASN A 71 -5.19 4.80 10.94
C ASN A 71 -6.67 4.57 10.67
N VAL A 72 -7.33 3.84 11.56
CA VAL A 72 -8.75 3.48 11.42
C VAL A 72 -9.50 3.86 12.69
N ASN A 73 -10.47 4.75 12.56
CA ASN A 73 -11.46 5.03 13.57
C ASN A 73 -12.74 4.24 13.23
N PRO A 74 -13.22 3.33 14.10
CA PRO A 74 -14.39 2.50 13.83
C PRO A 74 -15.70 3.31 13.70
N GLY A 75 -15.71 4.59 14.09
CA GLY A 75 -16.85 5.49 13.96
C GLY A 75 -17.90 5.35 15.06
N GLY A 76 -17.72 4.39 15.97
CA GLY A 76 -18.62 4.13 17.08
C GLY A 76 -18.01 3.13 18.07
N TRP A 77 -18.82 2.66 19.01
CA TRP A 77 -18.36 1.70 20.01
C TRP A 77 -18.06 0.34 19.37
N ALA A 78 -16.92 -0.22 19.72
CA ALA A 78 -16.53 -1.58 19.37
C ALA A 78 -15.59 -2.15 20.45
N PRO A 79 -15.68 -3.45 20.80
CA PRO A 79 -14.79 -4.05 21.79
C PRO A 79 -13.33 -4.03 21.34
N ALA A 80 -12.46 -3.40 22.14
CA ALA A 80 -11.05 -3.23 21.80
C ALA A 80 -10.29 -4.56 21.64
N SER A 81 -10.63 -5.58 22.44
CA SER A 81 -10.02 -6.92 22.35
C SER A 81 -10.31 -7.57 20.99
N VAL A 82 -11.55 -7.49 20.52
CA VAL A 82 -11.99 -8.01 19.22
C VAL A 82 -11.28 -7.27 18.09
N LEU A 83 -11.29 -5.93 18.10
CA LEU A 83 -10.62 -5.13 17.08
C LEU A 83 -9.12 -5.44 16.98
N ARG A 84 -8.43 -5.55 18.11
CA ARG A 84 -6.99 -5.87 18.14
C ARG A 84 -6.71 -7.27 17.62
N ALA A 85 -7.52 -8.25 17.99
CA ALA A 85 -7.36 -9.63 17.52
C ALA A 85 -7.56 -9.73 16.00
N VAL A 86 -8.57 -9.06 15.46
CA VAL A 86 -8.84 -9.00 14.02
C VAL A 86 -7.70 -8.28 13.30
N ALA A 87 -7.29 -7.08 13.75
CA ALA A 87 -6.22 -6.32 13.14
C ALA A 87 -4.90 -7.11 13.09
N LYS A 88 -4.52 -7.76 14.20
CA LYS A 88 -3.30 -8.59 14.30
C LYS A 88 -3.30 -9.74 13.29
N ARG A 89 -4.47 -10.27 12.93
CA ARG A 89 -4.62 -11.37 11.97
C ARG A 89 -4.73 -10.89 10.53
N GLU A 90 -5.58 -9.89 10.27
CA GLU A 90 -5.95 -9.50 8.90
C GLU A 90 -4.89 -8.63 8.22
N TYR A 91 -4.17 -7.74 8.92
CA TYR A 91 -3.15 -6.90 8.27
C TYR A 91 -1.99 -7.72 7.67
N PRO A 92 -1.36 -8.67 8.38
CA PRO A 92 -0.31 -9.50 7.78
C PRO A 92 -0.84 -10.37 6.64
N LYS A 93 -2.07 -10.89 6.79
CA LYS A 93 -2.74 -11.70 5.77
C LYS A 93 -3.00 -10.91 4.49
N PHE A 94 -3.49 -9.67 4.63
CA PHE A 94 -3.69 -8.73 3.53
C PHE A 94 -2.36 -8.46 2.82
N LEU A 95 -1.33 -8.01 3.56
CA LEU A 95 -0.05 -7.64 2.96
C LEU A 95 0.57 -8.81 2.21
N LYS A 96 0.60 -10.01 2.81
CA LYS A 96 1.12 -11.22 2.16
C LYS A 96 0.34 -11.55 0.88
N ARG A 97 -0.99 -11.54 0.93
CA ARG A 97 -1.82 -11.86 -0.24
C ARG A 97 -1.67 -10.81 -1.35
N PHE A 98 -1.64 -9.53 -0.97
CA PHE A 98 -1.54 -8.42 -1.91
C PHE A 98 -0.19 -8.40 -2.63
N THR A 99 0.92 -8.53 -1.90
CA THR A 99 2.26 -8.51 -2.52
C THR A 99 2.45 -9.72 -3.45
N SER A 100 2.01 -10.91 -3.04
CA SER A 100 2.05 -12.09 -3.91
C SER A 100 1.19 -11.93 -5.16
N TYR A 101 0.00 -11.33 -5.04
CA TYR A 101 -0.84 -11.04 -6.19
C TYR A 101 -0.13 -10.13 -7.21
N VAL A 102 0.54 -9.07 -6.75
CA VAL A 102 1.27 -8.14 -7.65
C VAL A 102 2.44 -8.86 -8.34
N GLN A 103 3.20 -9.67 -7.61
CA GLN A 103 4.26 -10.50 -8.19
C GLN A 103 3.72 -11.41 -9.30
N GLU A 104 2.63 -12.14 -9.03
CA GLU A 104 1.99 -13.00 -10.02
C GLU A 104 1.51 -12.22 -11.26
N LYS A 105 0.84 -11.09 -11.07
CA LYS A 105 0.26 -10.33 -12.19
C LYS A 105 1.27 -9.56 -13.03
N THR A 106 2.49 -9.38 -12.52
CA THR A 106 3.57 -8.68 -13.23
C THR A 106 4.65 -9.63 -13.76
N SER A 107 4.66 -10.89 -13.32
CA SER A 107 5.56 -11.91 -13.83
C SER A 107 5.46 -12.04 -15.36
N GLY A 108 6.61 -12.11 -16.03
CA GLY A 108 6.71 -12.21 -17.50
C GLY A 108 6.31 -10.94 -18.27
N LYS A 109 5.89 -9.86 -17.61
CA LYS A 109 5.56 -8.59 -18.27
C LYS A 109 6.74 -7.62 -18.22
N PRO A 110 6.85 -6.66 -19.15
CA PRO A 110 7.82 -5.57 -19.06
C PRO A 110 7.75 -4.83 -17.71
N ILE A 111 8.89 -4.33 -17.25
CA ILE A 111 8.98 -3.58 -15.98
C ILE A 111 8.41 -2.17 -16.22
N LEU A 112 7.54 -1.72 -15.31
CA LEU A 112 7.08 -0.35 -15.22
C LEU A 112 7.71 0.27 -13.97
N PHE A 113 8.59 1.25 -14.16
CA PHE A 113 9.26 1.99 -13.08
C PHE A 113 8.40 3.15 -12.56
#